data_AF-A0A7W8QE45-F1
#
_entry.id   AF-A0A7W8QE45-F1
#
_cell.length_a   1.000
_cell.length_b   1.000
_cell.length_c   1.000
_cell.angle_alpha   90.00
_cell.angle_beta   90.00
_cell.angle_gamma   90.00
#
_symmetry.space_group_name_H-M   'P 1'
#
loop_
_entity.id
_entity.type
_entity.pdbx_description
1 polymer ?
#
loop_
_entity_poly.entity_id
_entity_poly.type
_entity_poly.pdbx_seq_one_letter_code
_entity_poly.pdbx_strand_id
1 'polypeptide(L)'
;MTFSSSLPKKSAFASRARARERGAAIISALLVVALSAILVSGMLWRQQVQIRRIENQRLLSQAQWVARGALDWTRLILRSEGDTSAGITYLGGLWGVPIAKTRLSDFLGQIGEVRAEQGAATYLSGSIEDAQSRFNLRNLVASPAPGVTQISAEQMAAYQRLLVSLGLSGQLAKVTALHVRAGLSQSATRFQTGTSISSSPQVGGGMTGGNFTNQPGIEDGDDNVAVAPLLMIG
;
A
#
# COMPACT_ATOMS: atom_id res chain seq x y z
N MET A 1 95.10 -47.31 33.06
CA MET A 1 94.77 -46.04 33.74
C MET A 1 93.41 -45.62 33.22
N THR A 2 92.34 -45.31 33.96
CA THR A 2 92.03 -45.16 35.39
C THR A 2 90.53 -44.81 35.44
N PHE A 3 89.79 -45.38 36.40
CA PHE A 3 88.53 -44.88 37.02
C PHE A 3 87.26 -44.68 36.14
N SER A 4 86.02 -44.71 36.62
CA SER A 4 85.30 -45.30 37.77
C SER A 4 83.88 -44.70 37.71
N SER A 5 82.84 -45.50 38.01
CA SER A 5 81.62 -45.11 38.76
C SER A 5 80.83 -43.84 38.37
N SER A 6 79.57 -44.00 37.92
CA SER A 6 78.38 -43.84 38.79
C SER A 6 77.07 -43.78 37.98
N LEU A 7 76.10 -44.58 38.42
CA LEU A 7 74.64 -44.37 38.25
C LEU A 7 74.15 -43.54 39.46
N PRO A 8 72.89 -43.05 39.57
CA PRO A 8 71.78 -42.96 38.59
C PRO A 8 70.99 -41.61 38.67
N LYS A 9 70.00 -41.38 37.80
CA LYS A 9 68.70 -40.83 38.25
C LYS A 9 67.58 -41.09 37.24
N LYS A 10 66.56 -41.80 37.73
CA LYS A 10 65.26 -42.03 37.08
C LYS A 10 64.53 -40.70 36.90
N SER A 11 64.10 -40.38 35.68
CA SER A 11 62.95 -39.53 35.44
C SER A 11 61.81 -40.42 34.98
N ALA A 12 60.92 -40.73 35.92
CA ALA A 12 59.66 -41.39 35.62
C ALA A 12 58.84 -40.47 34.70
N PHE A 13 58.52 -40.95 33.51
CA PHE A 13 57.45 -40.39 32.72
C PHE A 13 56.16 -40.55 33.54
N ALA A 14 55.69 -39.46 34.12
CA ALA A 14 54.38 -39.39 34.75
C ALA A 14 53.33 -39.59 33.65
N SER A 15 52.88 -40.82 33.49
CA SER A 15 51.67 -41.17 32.75
C SER A 15 50.49 -40.57 33.50
N ARG A 16 50.21 -39.29 33.20
CA ARG A 16 49.05 -38.57 33.71
C ARG A 16 47.81 -39.37 33.33
N ALA A 17 47.08 -39.82 34.35
CA ALA A 17 45.93 -40.70 34.27
C ALA A 17 44.92 -40.27 33.19
N ARG A 18 45.02 -40.87 32.00
CA ARG A 18 43.99 -40.81 30.96
C ARG A 18 43.06 -42.00 31.13
N ALA A 19 42.07 -41.89 32.00
CA ALA A 19 41.05 -42.95 32.08
C ALA A 19 39.65 -42.54 32.59
N ARG A 20 39.36 -41.28 32.94
CA ARG A 20 38.02 -40.92 33.46
C ARG A 20 37.34 -39.70 32.81
N GLU A 21 37.99 -38.99 31.90
CA GLU A 21 37.40 -37.82 31.21
C GLU A 21 36.63 -38.17 29.92
N ARG A 22 36.69 -39.43 29.45
CA ARG A 22 36.02 -39.85 28.21
C ARG A 22 34.49 -39.71 28.27
N GLY A 23 33.88 -39.98 29.43
CA GLY A 23 32.43 -39.83 29.61
C GLY A 23 31.98 -38.37 29.51
N ALA A 24 32.68 -37.46 30.19
CA ALA A 24 32.36 -36.03 30.19
C ALA A 24 32.54 -35.39 28.79
N ALA A 25 33.59 -35.78 28.06
CA ALA A 25 33.83 -35.29 26.70
C ALA A 25 32.78 -35.76 25.68
N ILE A 26 32.28 -36.99 25.82
CA ILE A 26 31.22 -37.51 24.94
C ILE A 26 29.90 -36.78 25.24
N ILE A 27 29.57 -36.54 26.51
CA ILE A 27 28.35 -35.82 26.91
C ILE A 27 28.39 -34.37 26.39
N SER A 28 29.52 -33.66 26.53
CA SER A 28 29.64 -32.29 26.02
C SER A 28 29.57 -32.23 24.49
N ALA A 29 30.19 -33.18 23.78
CA ALA A 29 30.08 -33.28 22.32
C ALA A 29 28.63 -33.50 21.87
N LEU A 30 27.91 -34.43 22.52
CA LEU A 30 26.49 -34.69 22.21
C LEU A 30 25.61 -33.48 22.52
N LEU A 31 25.89 -32.73 23.59
CA LEU A 31 25.16 -31.51 23.93
C LEU A 31 25.37 -30.43 22.85
N VAL A 32 26.62 -30.20 22.43
CA VAL A 32 26.93 -29.22 21.38
C VAL A 32 26.26 -29.60 20.05
N VAL A 33 26.26 -30.88 19.68
CA VAL A 33 25.58 -31.38 18.47
C VAL A 33 24.07 -31.26 18.58
N ALA A 34 23.48 -31.58 19.73
CA ALA A 34 22.04 -31.40 19.92
C ALA A 34 21.64 -29.93 19.84
N LEU A 35 22.42 -29.02 20.44
CA LEU A 35 22.18 -27.59 20.40
C LEU A 35 22.35 -27.02 18.98
N SER A 36 23.39 -27.45 18.25
CA SER A 36 23.57 -27.04 16.86
C SER A 36 22.42 -27.53 15.97
N ALA A 37 21.95 -28.78 16.16
CA ALA A 37 20.81 -29.32 15.43
C ALA A 37 19.51 -28.52 15.70
N ILE A 38 19.25 -28.13 16.96
CA ILE A 38 18.08 -27.31 17.33
C ILE A 38 18.14 -25.94 16.64
N LEU A 39 19.30 -25.28 16.66
CA LEU A 39 19.48 -23.97 16.02
C LEU A 39 19.28 -24.03 14.51
N VAL A 40 19.88 -25.03 13.84
CA VAL A 40 19.75 -25.21 12.39
C VAL A 40 18.30 -25.53 12.00
N SER A 41 17.63 -26.41 12.75
CA SER A 41 16.20 -26.72 12.52
C SER A 41 15.32 -25.47 12.62
N GLY A 42 15.54 -24.64 13.65
CA GLY A 42 14.84 -23.37 13.80
C GLY A 42 15.12 -22.36 12.68
N MET A 43 16.34 -22.35 12.13
CA MET A 43 16.71 -21.49 11.00
C MET A 43 16.05 -21.95 9.69
N LEU A 44 16.09 -23.24 9.38
CA LEU A 44 15.47 -23.81 8.16
C LEU A 44 13.96 -23.52 8.12
N TRP A 45 13.28 -23.63 9.27
CA TRP A 45 11.87 -23.25 9.38
C TRP A 45 11.65 -21.77 9.05
N ARG A 46 12.46 -20.87 9.63
CA ARG A 46 12.36 -19.42 9.36
C ARG A 46 12.64 -19.11 7.88
N GLN A 47 13.61 -19.77 7.26
CA GLN A 47 13.91 -19.63 5.83
C GLN A 47 12.71 -20.04 4.98
N GLN A 48 12.09 -21.20 5.25
CA GLN A 48 10.89 -21.64 4.54
C GLN A 48 9.73 -20.64 4.67
N VAL A 49 9.51 -20.10 5.88
CA VAL A 49 8.47 -19.09 6.11
C VAL A 49 8.79 -17.78 5.36
N GLN A 50 10.05 -17.36 5.33
CA GLN A 50 10.48 -16.15 4.60
C GLN A 50 10.27 -16.31 3.09
N ILE A 51 10.64 -17.45 2.51
CA ILE A 51 10.45 -17.73 1.08
C ILE A 51 8.97 -17.62 0.70
N ARG A 52 8.08 -18.28 1.47
CA ARG A 52 6.63 -18.21 1.23
C ARG A 52 6.09 -16.78 1.31
N ARG A 53 6.63 -15.94 2.21
CA ARG A 53 6.24 -14.52 2.31
C ARG A 53 6.66 -13.73 1.07
N ILE A 54 7.89 -13.93 0.59
CA ILE A 54 8.40 -13.25 -0.61
C ILE A 54 7.61 -13.67 -1.85
N GLU A 55 7.29 -14.95 -1.98
CA GLU A 55 6.44 -15.47 -3.06
C GLU A 55 5.05 -14.80 -3.05
N ASN A 56 4.39 -14.75 -1.90
CA ASN A 56 3.10 -14.06 -1.78
C ASN A 56 3.19 -12.56 -2.09
N GLN A 57 4.23 -11.87 -1.61
CA GLN A 57 4.46 -10.47 -1.93
C GLN A 57 4.67 -10.25 -3.43
N ARG A 58 5.40 -11.14 -4.10
CA ARG A 58 5.60 -11.12 -5.54
C ARG A 58 4.29 -11.35 -6.30
N LEU A 59 3.46 -12.29 -5.85
CA LEU A 59 2.15 -12.53 -6.46
C LEU A 59 1.21 -11.32 -6.32
N LEU A 60 1.19 -10.69 -5.15
CA LEU A 60 0.41 -9.48 -4.92
C LEU A 60 0.89 -8.30 -5.77
N SER A 61 2.21 -8.10 -5.89
CA SER A 61 2.75 -7.03 -6.73
C SER A 61 2.44 -7.25 -8.21
N GLN A 62 2.50 -8.50 -8.69
CA GLN A 62 2.08 -8.87 -10.04
C GLN A 62 0.59 -8.59 -10.27
N ALA A 63 -0.28 -8.99 -9.33
CA ALA A 63 -1.72 -8.71 -9.42
C ALA A 63 -2.01 -7.19 -9.48
N GLN A 64 -1.30 -6.39 -8.69
CA GLN A 64 -1.43 -4.93 -8.71
C GLN A 64 -0.90 -4.29 -10.00
N TRP A 65 0.15 -4.84 -10.60
CA TRP A 65 0.64 -4.40 -11.91
C TRP A 65 -0.37 -4.70 -13.02
N VAL A 66 -0.94 -5.92 -13.03
CA VAL A 66 -1.99 -6.29 -13.99
C VAL A 66 -3.24 -5.42 -13.82
N ALA A 67 -3.68 -5.18 -12.58
CA ALA A 67 -4.83 -4.32 -12.30
C ALA A 67 -4.63 -2.88 -12.77
N ARG A 68 -3.43 -2.31 -12.61
CA ARG A 68 -3.11 -0.98 -13.12
C ARG A 68 -3.12 -0.94 -14.65
N GLY A 69 -2.51 -1.92 -15.31
CA GLY A 69 -2.56 -2.02 -16.78
C GLY A 69 -3.99 -2.13 -17.32
N ALA A 70 -4.86 -2.91 -16.65
CA ALA A 70 -6.27 -3.00 -17.01
C ALA A 70 -7.01 -1.65 -16.87
N LEU A 71 -6.68 -0.85 -15.84
CA LEU A 71 -7.23 0.51 -15.68
C LEU A 71 -6.73 1.47 -16.76
N ASP A 72 -5.46 1.39 -17.15
CA ASP A 72 -4.90 2.26 -18.19
C ASP A 72 -5.49 1.95 -19.57
N TRP A 73 -5.69 0.67 -19.87
CA TRP A 73 -6.44 0.24 -21.06
C TRP A 73 -7.90 0.71 -21.02
N THR A 74 -8.56 0.61 -19.87
CA THR A 74 -9.93 1.12 -19.70
C THR A 74 -10.00 2.63 -19.97
N ARG A 75 -9.02 3.40 -19.48
CA ARG A 75 -8.91 4.84 -19.77
C ARG A 75 -8.71 5.12 -21.25
N LEU A 76 -7.90 4.32 -21.95
CA LEU A 76 -7.68 4.45 -23.38
C LEU A 76 -8.99 4.25 -24.16
N ILE A 77 -9.76 3.21 -23.82
CA ILE A 77 -11.07 2.95 -24.45
C ILE A 77 -12.03 4.10 -24.20
N LEU A 78 -12.21 4.49 -22.93
CA LEU A 78 -13.12 5.58 -22.58
C LEU A 78 -12.72 6.90 -23.23
N ARG A 79 -11.42 7.16 -23.38
CA ARG A 79 -10.91 8.33 -24.10
C ARG A 79 -11.24 8.25 -25.59
N SER A 80 -10.97 7.12 -26.23
CA SER A 80 -11.26 6.92 -27.66
C SER A 80 -12.75 7.07 -27.98
N GLU A 81 -13.62 6.62 -27.08
CA GLU A 81 -15.06 6.79 -27.22
C GLU A 81 -15.47 8.24 -26.98
N GLY A 82 -14.93 8.90 -25.96
CA GLY A 82 -15.19 10.33 -25.70
C GLY A 82 -14.76 11.22 -26.87
N ASP A 83 -13.67 10.87 -27.55
CA ASP A 83 -13.21 11.56 -28.76
C ASP A 83 -14.14 11.30 -29.96
N THR A 84 -14.77 10.12 -30.04
CA THR A 84 -15.66 9.72 -31.14
C THR A 84 -17.11 10.21 -30.95
N SER A 85 -17.60 10.22 -29.71
CA SER A 85 -18.99 10.53 -29.32
C SER A 85 -19.00 11.59 -28.22
N ALA A 86 -18.54 12.81 -28.55
CA ALA A 86 -18.43 13.90 -27.59
C ALA A 86 -19.79 14.25 -26.96
N GLY A 87 -19.91 14.05 -25.65
CA GLY A 87 -21.05 14.47 -24.84
C GLY A 87 -22.25 13.52 -24.79
N ILE A 88 -22.18 12.34 -25.44
CA ILE A 88 -23.26 11.35 -25.41
C ILE A 88 -22.69 10.00 -24.96
N THR A 89 -23.25 9.43 -23.90
CA THR A 89 -22.94 8.08 -23.42
C THR A 89 -24.19 7.22 -23.49
N TYR A 90 -24.09 6.04 -24.11
CA TYR A 90 -25.21 5.10 -24.26
C TYR A 90 -24.76 3.67 -23.92
N LEU A 91 -25.71 2.84 -23.47
CA LEU A 91 -25.45 1.51 -22.89
C LEU A 91 -24.90 0.48 -23.89
N GLY A 92 -24.99 0.74 -25.20
CA GLY A 92 -24.50 -0.12 -26.27
C GLY A 92 -23.09 0.20 -26.76
N GLY A 93 -22.39 1.13 -26.12
CA GLY A 93 -21.02 1.48 -26.48
C GLY A 93 -20.03 0.35 -26.18
N LEU A 94 -18.85 0.38 -26.81
CA LEU A 94 -17.81 -0.63 -26.67
C LEU A 94 -17.34 -0.80 -25.21
N TRP A 95 -17.41 0.27 -24.41
CA TRP A 95 -17.11 0.26 -22.97
C TRP A 95 -18.05 -0.63 -22.15
N GLY A 96 -19.31 -0.77 -22.56
CA GLY A 96 -20.34 -1.49 -21.79
C GLY A 96 -20.26 -3.01 -21.96
N VAL A 97 -19.42 -3.51 -22.88
CA VAL A 97 -19.28 -4.95 -23.15
C VAL A 97 -18.43 -5.57 -22.04
N PRO A 98 -18.96 -6.56 -21.28
CA PRO A 98 -18.21 -7.19 -20.21
C PRO A 98 -17.04 -8.01 -20.78
N ILE A 99 -15.89 -7.89 -20.13
CA ILE A 99 -14.70 -8.66 -20.44
C ILE A 99 -14.87 -10.01 -19.73
N ALA A 100 -15.25 -11.02 -20.50
CA ALA A 100 -15.29 -12.40 -20.04
C ALA A 100 -13.89 -12.83 -19.54
N LYS A 101 -13.86 -13.92 -18.77
CA LYS A 101 -12.61 -14.47 -18.23
C LYS A 101 -11.68 -14.93 -19.36
N THR A 102 -10.78 -14.06 -19.80
CA THR A 102 -9.80 -14.32 -20.86
C THR A 102 -8.41 -14.50 -20.26
N ARG A 103 -7.54 -15.23 -20.96
CA ARG A 103 -6.15 -15.35 -20.54
C ARG A 103 -5.48 -13.99 -20.70
N LEU A 104 -4.67 -13.60 -19.72
CA LEU A 104 -3.93 -12.35 -19.78
C LEU A 104 -3.04 -12.30 -21.02
N SER A 105 -2.46 -13.43 -21.45
CA SER A 105 -1.70 -13.50 -22.70
C SER A 105 -2.50 -13.12 -23.94
N ASP A 106 -3.75 -13.55 -24.02
CA ASP A 106 -4.63 -13.29 -25.17
C ASP A 106 -5.10 -11.84 -25.14
N PHE A 107 -5.38 -11.30 -23.96
CA PHE A 107 -5.68 -9.89 -23.75
C PHE A 107 -4.49 -8.98 -24.09
N LEU A 108 -3.27 -9.33 -23.65
CA LEU A 108 -2.04 -8.59 -23.95
C LEU A 108 -1.64 -8.69 -25.43
N GLY A 109 -1.89 -9.83 -26.07
CA GLY A 109 -1.69 -10.02 -27.50
C GLY A 109 -2.63 -9.15 -28.35
N GLN A 110 -3.87 -8.96 -27.91
CA GLN A 110 -4.83 -8.05 -28.57
C GLN A 110 -4.44 -6.57 -28.46
N ILE A 111 -3.68 -6.19 -27.43
CA ILE A 111 -3.16 -4.84 -27.24
C ILE A 111 -1.73 -4.64 -27.82
N GLY A 112 -1.17 -5.66 -28.50
CA GLY A 112 0.10 -5.55 -29.24
C GLY A 112 1.38 -5.81 -28.45
N GLU A 113 1.32 -6.35 -27.22
CA GLU A 113 2.52 -6.69 -26.45
C GLU A 113 2.99 -8.14 -26.69
N VAL A 114 4.20 -8.29 -27.24
CA VAL A 114 4.80 -9.58 -27.69
C VAL A 114 5.45 -10.38 -26.54
N ARG A 115 5.45 -9.90 -25.30
CA ARG A 115 6.12 -10.57 -24.15
C ARG A 115 5.15 -11.24 -23.17
N ALA A 116 4.18 -11.99 -23.70
CA ALA A 116 3.12 -12.64 -22.92
C ALA A 116 3.47 -14.02 -22.32
N GLU A 117 4.74 -14.47 -22.40
CA GLU A 117 5.16 -15.82 -21.96
C GLU A 117 4.90 -16.09 -20.47
N GLN A 118 4.92 -15.07 -19.61
CA GLN A 118 4.68 -15.21 -18.15
C GLN A 118 3.20 -15.16 -17.73
N GLY A 119 2.27 -14.88 -18.65
CA GLY A 119 0.84 -14.69 -18.36
C GLY A 119 -0.05 -15.91 -18.52
N ALA A 120 0.50 -17.07 -18.91
CA ALA A 120 -0.27 -18.21 -19.42
C ALA A 120 -1.31 -18.81 -18.43
N ALA A 121 -1.14 -18.61 -17.12
CA ALA A 121 -2.06 -19.08 -16.09
C ALA A 121 -2.87 -17.95 -15.39
N THR A 122 -2.71 -16.70 -15.83
CA THR A 122 -3.42 -15.56 -15.25
C THR A 122 -4.64 -15.24 -16.09
N TYR A 123 -5.80 -15.12 -15.44
CA TYR A 123 -7.05 -14.76 -16.11
C TYR A 123 -7.49 -13.37 -15.67
N LEU A 124 -7.99 -12.58 -16.62
CA LEU A 124 -8.56 -11.26 -16.38
C LEU A 124 -10.05 -11.28 -16.75
N SER A 125 -10.87 -10.63 -15.93
CA SER A 125 -12.30 -10.42 -16.19
C SER A 125 -12.72 -9.11 -15.54
N GLY A 126 -13.71 -8.44 -16.12
CA GLY A 126 -14.23 -7.20 -15.56
C GLY A 126 -15.42 -6.67 -16.33
N SER A 127 -16.12 -5.72 -15.74
CA SER A 127 -17.18 -4.93 -16.39
C SER A 127 -16.98 -3.46 -16.05
N ILE A 128 -17.47 -2.60 -16.93
CA ILE A 128 -17.49 -1.15 -16.73
C ILE A 128 -18.96 -0.75 -16.59
N GLU A 129 -19.27 0.05 -15.58
CA GLU A 129 -20.61 0.57 -15.34
C GLU A 129 -20.55 2.09 -15.20
N ASP A 130 -21.56 2.77 -15.76
CA ASP A 130 -21.69 4.20 -15.60
C ASP A 130 -22.16 4.54 -14.17
N ALA A 131 -21.35 5.31 -13.44
CA ALA A 131 -21.70 5.78 -12.10
C ALA A 131 -22.87 6.78 -12.10
N GLN A 132 -23.13 7.48 -13.20
CA GLN A 132 -24.25 8.41 -13.36
C GLN A 132 -25.59 7.69 -13.62
N SER A 133 -25.58 6.38 -13.88
CA SER A 133 -26.80 5.56 -13.99
C SER A 133 -27.53 5.38 -12.64
N ARG A 134 -26.89 5.76 -11.53
CA ARG A 134 -27.38 5.58 -10.15
C ARG A 134 -27.74 6.92 -9.51
N PHE A 135 -28.73 6.89 -8.62
CA PHE A 135 -29.08 8.08 -7.84
C PHE A 135 -27.94 8.50 -6.91
N ASN A 136 -27.44 9.72 -7.08
CA ASN A 136 -26.35 10.25 -6.25
C ASN A 136 -26.87 10.76 -4.90
N LEU A 137 -26.59 10.00 -3.83
CA LEU A 137 -26.98 10.34 -2.45
C LEU A 137 -26.42 11.69 -1.96
N ARG A 138 -25.30 12.16 -2.53
CA ARG A 138 -24.75 13.49 -2.22
C ARG A 138 -25.75 14.60 -2.55
N ASN A 139 -26.61 14.41 -3.55
CA ASN A 139 -27.58 15.41 -3.97
C ASN A 139 -28.69 15.64 -2.94
N LEU A 140 -28.85 14.76 -1.93
CA LEU A 140 -29.76 14.97 -0.80
C LEU A 140 -29.38 16.20 0.04
N VAL A 141 -28.12 16.63 -0.01
CA VAL A 141 -27.60 17.77 0.73
C VAL A 141 -27.13 18.83 -0.26
N ALA A 142 -27.76 20.01 -0.20
CA ALA A 142 -27.29 21.20 -0.88
C ALA A 142 -26.30 21.96 0.01
N SER A 143 -25.26 22.50 -0.61
CA SER A 143 -24.31 23.41 0.02
C SER A 143 -24.38 24.77 -0.67
N PRO A 144 -25.37 25.61 -0.32
CA PRO A 144 -25.57 26.91 -0.98
C PRO A 144 -24.44 27.90 -0.68
N ALA A 145 -23.74 27.73 0.45
CA ALA A 145 -22.58 28.51 0.83
C ALA A 145 -21.55 27.61 1.52
N PRO A 146 -20.24 27.93 1.47
CA PRO A 146 -19.22 27.22 2.22
C PRO A 146 -19.59 27.14 3.71
N GLY A 147 -19.60 25.93 4.28
CA GLY A 147 -19.95 25.70 5.69
C GLY A 147 -21.46 25.61 5.99
N VAL A 148 -22.34 25.93 5.05
CA VAL A 148 -23.80 25.76 5.22
C VAL A 148 -24.25 24.51 4.49
N THR A 149 -24.83 23.55 5.22
CA THR A 149 -25.42 22.34 4.64
C THR A 149 -26.91 22.29 4.90
N GLN A 150 -27.69 22.22 3.83
CA GLN A 150 -29.15 22.18 3.85
C GLN A 150 -29.65 20.93 3.13
N ILE A 151 -30.78 20.39 3.58
CA ILE A 151 -31.40 19.22 2.93
C ILE A 151 -32.19 19.70 1.73
N SER A 152 -31.96 19.10 0.56
CA SER A 152 -32.72 19.40 -0.65
C SER A 152 -34.07 18.66 -0.63
N ALA A 153 -35.16 19.41 -0.57
CA ALA A 153 -36.51 18.85 -0.53
C ALA A 153 -36.88 18.13 -1.84
N GLU A 154 -36.45 18.67 -2.99
CA GLU A 154 -36.69 18.07 -4.30
C GLU A 154 -36.00 16.70 -4.45
N GLN A 155 -34.71 16.64 -4.11
CA GLN A 155 -33.93 15.41 -4.21
C GLN A 155 -34.38 14.36 -3.20
N MET A 156 -34.82 14.79 -2.01
CA MET A 156 -35.45 13.91 -1.03
C MET A 156 -36.75 13.30 -1.55
N ALA A 157 -37.60 14.09 -2.23
CA ALA A 157 -38.83 13.58 -2.83
C ALA A 157 -38.55 12.58 -3.97
N ALA A 158 -37.54 12.85 -4.80
CA ALA A 158 -37.09 11.92 -5.84
C ALA A 158 -36.59 10.59 -5.25
N TYR A 159 -35.77 10.66 -4.20
CA TYR A 159 -35.27 9.48 -3.50
C TYR A 159 -36.39 8.71 -2.79
N GLN A 160 -37.37 9.40 -2.21
CA GLN A 160 -38.55 8.76 -1.62
C GLN A 160 -39.34 7.95 -2.67
N ARG A 161 -39.53 8.51 -3.88
CA ARG A 161 -40.19 7.76 -4.98
C ARG A 161 -39.38 6.53 -5.38
N LEU A 162 -38.06 6.64 -5.46
CA LEU A 162 -37.16 5.51 -5.74
C LEU A 162 -37.27 4.41 -4.66
N LEU A 163 -37.31 4.79 -3.38
CA LEU A 163 -37.48 3.82 -2.29
C LEU A 163 -38.82 3.09 -2.39
N VAL A 164 -39.90 3.83 -2.66
CA VAL A 164 -41.24 3.24 -2.84
C VAL A 164 -41.28 2.30 -4.06
N SER A 165 -40.65 2.66 -5.19
CA SER A 165 -40.59 1.77 -6.36
C SER A 165 -39.80 0.48 -6.11
N LEU A 166 -38.89 0.49 -5.13
CA LEU A 166 -38.13 -0.68 -4.70
C LEU A 166 -38.84 -1.48 -3.60
N GLY A 167 -40.06 -1.09 -3.19
CA GLY A 167 -40.80 -1.74 -2.10
C GLY A 167 -40.27 -1.40 -0.70
N LEU A 168 -39.46 -0.36 -0.57
CA LEU A 168 -38.92 0.13 0.71
C LEU A 168 -39.77 1.26 1.28
N SER A 169 -39.63 1.53 2.58
CA SER A 169 -40.37 2.62 3.22
C SER A 169 -39.83 3.99 2.81
N GLY A 170 -40.72 4.85 2.32
CA GLY A 170 -40.36 6.22 1.92
C GLY A 170 -39.84 7.10 3.06
N GLN A 171 -40.13 6.74 4.31
CA GLN A 171 -39.65 7.45 5.50
C GLN A 171 -38.13 7.38 5.68
N LEU A 172 -37.48 6.34 5.12
CA LEU A 172 -36.02 6.20 5.17
C LEU A 172 -35.31 7.35 4.45
N ALA A 173 -35.95 7.99 3.46
CA ALA A 173 -35.36 9.11 2.72
C ALA A 173 -34.86 10.23 3.64
N LYS A 174 -35.68 10.60 4.63
CA LYS A 174 -35.33 11.64 5.61
C LYS A 174 -34.17 11.21 6.51
N VAL A 175 -34.17 9.95 6.95
CA VAL A 175 -33.12 9.38 7.81
C VAL A 175 -31.78 9.34 7.06
N THR A 176 -31.78 8.91 5.80
CA THR A 176 -30.60 8.89 4.95
C THR A 176 -30.06 10.30 4.73
N ALA A 177 -30.93 11.27 4.41
CA ALA A 177 -30.51 12.67 4.21
C ALA A 177 -29.85 13.28 5.45
N LEU A 178 -30.37 12.98 6.65
CA LEU A 178 -29.76 13.44 7.91
C LEU A 178 -28.38 12.84 8.14
N HIS A 179 -28.20 11.54 7.89
CA HIS A 179 -26.90 10.88 8.01
C HIS A 179 -25.88 11.40 6.99
N VAL A 180 -26.29 11.59 5.73
CA VAL A 180 -25.41 12.15 4.69
C VAL A 180 -24.96 13.55 5.08
N ARG A 181 -25.88 14.40 5.57
CA ARG A 181 -25.53 15.75 6.06
C ARG A 181 -24.52 15.71 7.21
N ALA A 182 -24.73 14.83 8.18
CA ALA A 182 -23.81 14.66 9.31
C ALA A 182 -22.41 14.20 8.84
N GLY A 183 -22.34 13.21 7.95
CA GLY A 183 -21.06 12.73 7.40
C GLY A 183 -20.30 13.81 6.59
N LEU A 184 -21.02 14.63 5.84
CA LEU A 184 -20.43 15.76 5.10
C LEU A 184 -19.87 16.83 6.05
N SER A 185 -20.55 17.10 7.17
CA SER A 185 -20.07 18.05 8.17
C SER A 185 -18.74 17.60 8.81
N GLN A 186 -18.58 16.30 9.08
CA GLN A 186 -17.33 15.73 9.61
C GLN A 186 -16.19 15.72 8.57
N SER A 187 -16.52 15.52 7.29
CA SER A 187 -15.54 15.50 6.22
C SER A 187 -14.92 16.88 5.98
N ALA A 188 -15.72 17.96 6.04
CA ALA A 188 -15.23 19.32 5.92
C ALA A 188 -14.15 19.65 6.98
N THR A 189 -14.34 19.18 8.21
CA THR A 189 -13.37 19.37 9.30
C THR A 189 -12.07 18.61 9.07
N ARG A 190 -12.13 17.38 8.52
CA ARG A 190 -10.94 16.55 8.23
C ARG A 190 -9.97 17.23 7.27
N PHE A 191 -10.47 17.92 6.23
CA PHE A 191 -9.63 18.62 5.26
C PHE A 191 -9.08 19.96 5.78
N GLN A 192 -9.63 20.51 6.86
CA GLN A 192 -9.12 21.74 7.50
C GLN A 192 -8.00 21.45 8.51
N THR A 193 -8.03 20.30 9.18
CA THR A 193 -7.00 19.88 10.15
C THR A 193 -5.62 19.56 9.54
N GLY A 194 -5.43 19.71 8.23
CA GLY A 194 -4.15 19.53 7.53
C GLY A 194 -3.46 20.84 7.11
N THR A 195 -4.01 22.02 7.43
CA THR A 195 -3.48 23.31 6.92
C THR A 195 -3.18 24.35 8.02
N SER A 196 -3.01 23.93 9.27
CA SER A 196 -2.41 24.81 10.29
C SER A 196 -0.88 24.79 10.20
N ILE A 197 -0.33 25.49 9.20
CA ILE A 197 1.04 26.02 9.26
C ILE A 197 0.89 27.51 9.54
N SER A 198 1.02 27.88 10.81
CA SER A 198 0.95 29.26 11.27
C SER A 198 2.35 29.85 11.41
N SER A 199 2.66 30.90 10.63
CA SER A 199 3.48 32.03 11.11
C SER A 199 3.38 33.21 10.15
N SER A 200 2.57 34.20 10.52
CA SER A 200 2.67 35.57 10.02
C SER A 200 3.82 36.31 10.69
N PRO A 201 4.50 37.24 9.98
CA PRO A 201 5.00 38.45 10.62
C PRO A 201 4.34 39.71 10.01
N GLN A 202 3.99 40.65 10.88
CA GLN A 202 3.50 41.98 10.53
C GLN A 202 4.66 42.97 10.27
N VAL A 203 4.28 44.05 9.57
CA VAL A 203 4.75 45.45 9.66
C VAL A 203 5.73 45.95 8.59
N GLY A 204 5.30 47.00 7.86
CA GLY A 204 6.18 48.08 7.38
C GLY A 204 5.88 48.54 5.96
N GLY A 205 5.37 49.76 5.78
CA GLY A 205 4.88 50.29 4.50
C GLY A 205 5.96 50.67 3.47
N GLY A 206 5.51 50.91 2.23
CA GLY A 206 6.31 51.48 1.15
C GLY A 206 5.80 51.12 -0.24
N MET A 207 5.31 52.10 -0.99
CA MET A 207 4.96 52.01 -2.42
C MET A 207 6.13 51.47 -3.26
N THR A 208 5.83 50.71 -4.33
CA THR A 208 6.25 50.91 -5.74
C THR A 208 6.39 49.58 -6.52
N GLY A 209 5.88 49.58 -7.75
CA GLY A 209 6.49 48.93 -8.92
C GLY A 209 6.45 47.41 -9.02
N GLY A 210 5.70 46.89 -9.99
CA GLY A 210 5.70 45.46 -10.33
C GLY A 210 7.05 44.95 -10.86
N ASN A 211 7.33 43.67 -10.60
CA ASN A 211 8.30 42.91 -11.37
C ASN A 211 7.97 41.41 -11.26
N PHE A 212 7.31 40.85 -12.28
CA PHE A 212 7.24 39.40 -12.46
C PHE A 212 8.63 38.92 -12.88
N THR A 213 9.32 38.14 -12.06
CA THR A 213 10.56 37.47 -12.47
C THR A 213 10.27 35.99 -12.71
N ASN A 214 10.31 35.61 -13.99
CA ASN A 214 10.38 34.23 -14.45
C ASN A 214 11.86 33.87 -14.51
N GLN A 215 12.39 33.13 -13.53
CA GLN A 215 13.74 32.57 -13.62
C GLN A 215 13.71 31.08 -13.25
N PRO A 216 13.80 30.16 -14.24
CA PRO A 216 14.09 28.77 -14.00
C PRO A 216 15.61 28.59 -14.07
N GLY A 217 16.25 28.17 -12.98
CA GLY A 217 17.70 27.96 -12.99
C GLY A 217 18.22 27.53 -11.64
N ILE A 218 18.83 26.35 -11.64
CA ILE A 218 19.48 25.64 -10.52
C ILE A 218 20.55 26.53 -9.90
N GLU A 219 20.42 26.84 -8.60
CA GLU A 219 21.54 27.23 -7.75
C GLU A 219 21.52 26.40 -6.47
N ASP A 220 22.63 25.71 -6.26
CA ASP A 220 22.95 24.85 -5.13
C ASP A 220 23.31 25.77 -3.95
N GLY A 221 22.53 25.69 -2.87
CA GLY A 221 22.72 26.47 -1.66
C GLY A 221 22.57 25.57 -0.45
N ASP A 222 23.71 25.10 0.07
CA ASP A 222 23.83 24.38 1.32
C ASP A 222 23.19 25.17 2.47
N ASP A 223 22.03 24.71 2.95
CA ASP A 223 21.49 25.13 4.26
C ASP A 223 21.21 23.89 5.12
N ASN A 224 22.21 23.59 5.94
CA ASN A 224 22.15 22.66 7.07
C ASN A 224 21.05 23.10 8.05
N VAL A 225 19.88 22.48 8.00
CA VAL A 225 18.84 22.69 9.02
C VAL A 225 19.01 21.65 10.14
N ALA A 226 19.46 22.18 11.28
CA ALA A 226 19.64 21.49 12.54
C ALA A 226 18.40 20.70 12.98
N VAL A 227 18.64 19.48 13.46
CA VAL A 227 17.68 18.60 14.11
C VAL A 227 17.19 19.23 15.42
N ALA A 228 15.89 19.46 15.57
CA ALA A 228 15.26 19.90 16.83
C ALA A 228 14.46 18.76 17.50
N PRO A 229 14.48 18.66 18.85
CA PRO A 229 14.14 17.44 19.59
C PRO A 229 12.65 17.25 19.92
N LEU A 230 12.28 15.98 20.16
CA LEU A 230 10.98 15.50 20.62
C LEU A 230 10.66 15.97 22.05
N LEU A 231 9.53 16.64 22.24
CA LEU A 231 8.93 16.86 23.56
C LEU A 231 7.64 16.06 23.71
N MET A 232 7.63 15.26 24.77
CA MET A 232 6.59 14.37 25.27
C MET A 232 5.71 15.16 26.27
N ILE A 233 4.39 15.06 26.18
CA ILE A 233 3.47 15.65 27.17
C ILE A 233 2.62 14.54 27.77
N GLY A 234 2.54 14.53 29.11
CA GLY A 234 1.71 13.65 29.93
C GLY A 234 0.31 14.18 30.19
#